data_AF-A0A8H3BWQ4-F1
#
_entry.id   AF-A0A8H3BWQ4-F1
#
_cell.length_a   1.000
_cell.length_b   1.000
_cell.length_c   1.000
_cell.angle_alpha   90.00
_cell.angle_beta   90.00
_cell.angle_gamma   90.00
#
_symmetry.space_group_name_H-M   'P 1'
#
loop_
_entity.id
_entity.type
_entity.pdbx_description
1 polymer ?
#
loop_
_entity_poly.entity_id
_entity_poly.type
_entity_poly.pdbx_seq_one_letter_code
_entity_poly.pdbx_strand_id
1 'polypeptide(L)'
;MRINTGIFSAQRHIRQVRPAMAPLYRHISGTSGTLKPATATQSSAAEQRFQPLPSFSRDTPLSSELSRGSNVTADPKTTRSTGLPHVSCNERKVSVGWNNGVASRFHHIWLRDHCRCADCLHPVTKQRLVNTFEIPPDVQPVKVEGRPAGLEVTWSESPRHVSTYPWEWLSRSSYDPPEKHSMSLNGSRKTLWGSSIQHSPPTVSYEKVMRGDADGGFWDFTSDLKHGDTAYTNLALGAHTDTTYLSDPCGLQLFHLLSHEGTGGKTLLVDGFYAAAKLREKYPSHYELLTEVKISAHAAGDADSLYIPDEPFSILKKDLNGDLMRVRYNNDDRSALRYIDPVLVDDWYDALRSWNRCLTSPDAELWVKLTAGNAVVVDNHRVLHGRSAFTGKRRMCGAYVGADEWRSRLRVLSRAIDKQSWDSEF
;
A
#
# COMPACT_ATOMS: atom_id res chain seq x y z
N MET A 1 -14.65 -8.73 21.63
CA MET A 1 -14.62 -7.26 21.77
C MET A 1 -15.48 -6.68 20.65
N ARG A 2 -16.65 -6.09 20.94
CA ARG A 2 -17.54 -5.55 19.89
C ARG A 2 -16.97 -4.21 19.40
N ILE A 3 -16.56 -4.13 18.14
CA ILE A 3 -16.09 -2.88 17.53
C ILE A 3 -17.31 -2.08 17.05
N ASN A 4 -17.35 -0.79 17.37
CA ASN A 4 -18.50 0.08 17.20
C ASN A 4 -18.65 0.51 15.73
N THR A 5 -19.81 0.31 15.12
CA THR A 5 -20.04 0.39 13.66
C THR A 5 -20.22 1.82 13.10
N GLY A 6 -19.73 2.85 13.81
CA GLY A 6 -20.05 4.25 13.55
C GLY A 6 -19.38 4.90 12.32
N ILE A 7 -18.42 4.25 11.66
CA ILE A 7 -17.55 4.91 10.65
C ILE A 7 -17.90 4.51 9.19
N PHE A 8 -18.68 3.45 8.97
CA PHE A 8 -19.14 3.05 7.62
C PHE A 8 -20.55 3.58 7.26
N SER A 9 -21.05 4.60 7.95
CA SER A 9 -22.41 5.14 7.75
C SER A 9 -22.60 5.97 6.47
N ALA A 10 -21.53 6.30 5.74
CA ALA A 10 -21.59 7.22 4.59
C ALA A 10 -22.28 6.66 3.33
N GLN A 11 -22.65 5.37 3.31
CA GLN A 11 -23.33 4.73 2.17
C GLN A 11 -24.77 4.27 2.46
N ARG A 12 -25.40 4.71 3.56
CA ARG A 12 -26.82 4.43 3.85
C ARG A 12 -27.53 5.61 4.53
N HIS A 13 -28.31 6.39 3.76
CA HIS A 13 -29.76 6.56 3.99
C HIS A 13 -30.47 7.57 3.07
N ILE A 14 -31.49 7.08 2.36
CA ILE A 14 -32.53 7.79 1.61
C ILE A 14 -33.81 6.94 1.75
N ARG A 15 -35.03 7.45 2.04
CA ARG A 15 -35.52 8.76 2.52
C ARG A 15 -36.88 8.49 3.21
N GLN A 16 -37.22 9.16 4.32
CA GLN A 16 -38.62 9.42 4.71
C GLN A 16 -38.80 10.90 5.11
N VAL A 17 -40.05 11.38 5.04
CA VAL A 17 -40.38 12.80 4.80
C VAL A 17 -40.83 13.54 6.08
N ARG A 18 -40.53 14.86 6.08
CA ARG A 18 -40.89 15.99 6.99
C ARG A 18 -42.34 16.02 7.54
N PRO A 19 -42.74 16.94 8.49
CA PRO A 19 -42.01 18.12 9.03
C PRO A 19 -42.06 18.37 10.57
N ALA A 20 -41.21 19.27 11.10
CA ALA A 20 -41.58 20.48 11.89
C ALA A 20 -40.55 20.95 12.96
N MET A 21 -40.28 22.27 12.96
CA MET A 21 -39.92 23.17 14.08
C MET A 21 -38.57 23.11 14.86
N ALA A 22 -38.10 24.32 15.16
CA ALA A 22 -37.17 24.79 16.22
C ALA A 22 -35.64 24.50 16.10
N PRO A 23 -34.79 25.55 15.92
CA PRO A 23 -33.34 25.44 16.07
C PRO A 23 -32.89 25.62 17.53
N LEU A 24 -32.24 24.61 18.10
CA LEU A 24 -31.58 24.71 19.41
C LEU A 24 -30.15 25.27 19.27
N TYR A 25 -30.04 26.59 19.16
CA TYR A 25 -28.77 27.28 19.44
C TYR A 25 -28.46 27.20 20.93
N ARG A 26 -27.36 26.52 21.30
CA ARG A 26 -26.82 26.60 22.67
C ARG A 26 -26.02 27.90 22.81
N HIS A 27 -26.61 28.86 23.52
CA HIS A 27 -25.87 30.02 24.05
C HIS A 27 -24.72 29.55 24.96
N ILE A 28 -23.55 30.16 24.76
CA ILE A 28 -22.58 30.39 25.84
C ILE A 28 -22.54 31.91 26.00
N SER A 29 -22.79 32.40 27.22
CA SER A 29 -22.92 33.82 27.54
C SER A 29 -21.87 34.27 28.55
N GLY A 30 -21.36 35.49 28.36
CA GLY A 30 -20.39 36.15 29.25
C GLY A 30 -19.03 36.38 28.56
N THR A 31 -18.43 37.57 28.58
CA THR A 31 -18.88 38.86 29.13
C THR A 31 -18.35 40.03 28.28
N SER A 32 -18.91 41.22 28.50
CA SER A 32 -18.69 42.46 27.75
C SER A 32 -17.23 42.94 27.71
N GLY A 33 -16.74 43.30 26.52
CA GLY A 33 -15.51 44.08 26.32
C GLY A 33 -15.53 44.82 24.97
N THR A 34 -15.84 46.11 24.99
CA THR A 34 -15.85 46.95 23.78
C THR A 34 -14.44 47.40 23.40
N LEU A 35 -13.98 47.09 22.18
CA LEU A 35 -12.81 47.71 21.57
C LEU A 35 -13.10 48.17 20.13
N LYS A 36 -12.61 49.37 19.81
CA LYS A 36 -12.77 50.05 18.51
C LYS A 36 -11.79 49.48 17.46
N PRO A 37 -12.08 49.64 16.15
CA PRO A 37 -11.14 49.24 15.11
C PRO A 37 -9.87 50.10 15.15
N ALA A 38 -8.71 49.47 15.14
CA ALA A 38 -7.41 50.12 14.99
C ALA A 38 -6.96 50.09 13.52
N THR A 39 -6.41 51.22 13.07
CA THR A 39 -5.96 51.48 11.70
C THR A 39 -4.77 50.62 11.26
N ALA A 40 -4.78 50.19 10.00
CA ALA A 40 -3.61 49.60 9.37
C ALA A 40 -2.45 50.59 9.31
N THR A 41 -1.26 50.15 9.71
CA THR A 41 -0.01 50.90 9.52
C THR A 41 0.95 50.01 8.73
N GLN A 42 1.48 50.52 7.62
CA GLN A 42 2.44 49.79 6.79
C GLN A 42 3.77 49.65 7.54
N SER A 43 4.40 48.47 7.43
CA SER A 43 5.78 48.24 7.85
C SER A 43 6.55 47.58 6.71
N SER A 44 7.82 47.93 6.59
CA SER A 44 8.64 47.80 5.39
C SER A 44 9.03 46.37 5.03
N ALA A 45 9.24 46.15 3.72
CA ALA A 45 9.84 44.93 3.19
C ALA A 45 11.24 44.66 3.77
N ALA A 46 11.51 43.39 4.06
CA ALA A 46 12.86 42.87 4.32
C ALA A 46 13.13 41.73 3.34
N GLU A 47 14.07 41.93 2.42
CA GLU A 47 14.49 40.92 1.45
C GLU A 47 15.24 39.78 2.15
N GLN A 48 14.59 38.62 2.31
CA GLN A 48 15.32 37.39 2.65
C GLN A 48 15.80 36.70 1.37
N ARG A 49 17.09 36.89 1.07
CA ARG A 49 17.79 36.18 -0.01
C ARG A 49 17.87 34.69 0.31
N PHE A 50 17.12 33.87 -0.42
CA PHE A 50 17.32 32.43 -0.44
C PHE A 50 18.63 32.09 -1.14
N GLN A 51 19.56 31.42 -0.44
CA GLN A 51 20.71 30.78 -1.08
C GLN A 51 20.28 29.40 -1.61
N PRO A 52 20.62 29.05 -2.87
CA PRO A 52 20.35 27.71 -3.39
C PRO A 52 21.27 26.66 -2.75
N LEU A 53 20.72 25.48 -2.49
CA LEU A 53 21.47 24.31 -2.04
C LEU A 53 22.44 23.81 -3.15
N PRO A 54 23.61 23.26 -2.80
CA PRO A 54 24.57 22.78 -3.80
C PRO A 54 24.04 21.58 -4.57
N SER A 55 24.15 21.64 -5.90
CA SER A 55 23.78 20.56 -6.83
C SER A 55 24.77 19.40 -6.75
N PHE A 56 24.29 18.19 -6.46
CA PHE A 56 25.08 16.97 -6.58
C PHE A 56 25.16 16.52 -8.05
N SER A 57 26.26 16.87 -8.75
CA SER A 57 26.58 16.26 -10.05
C SER A 57 26.89 14.78 -9.87
N ARG A 58 26.33 13.93 -10.74
CA ARG A 58 26.66 12.50 -10.84
C ARG A 58 27.18 12.16 -12.23
N ASP A 59 28.36 12.68 -12.54
CA ASP A 59 29.11 12.32 -13.74
C ASP A 59 30.25 11.36 -13.36
N THR A 60 30.02 10.06 -13.53
CA THR A 60 31.11 9.08 -13.71
C THR A 60 30.59 7.89 -14.53
N PRO A 61 31.23 7.50 -15.65
CA PRO A 61 30.70 6.47 -16.54
C PRO A 61 30.84 5.05 -15.97
N LEU A 62 29.88 4.18 -16.31
CA LEU A 62 29.94 2.75 -16.02
C LEU A 62 30.74 2.03 -17.13
N SER A 63 32.04 1.80 -16.93
CA SER A 63 32.86 1.01 -17.85
C SER A 63 32.69 -0.49 -17.59
N SER A 64 32.21 -1.22 -18.60
CA SER A 64 32.07 -2.68 -18.56
C SER A 64 33.38 -3.39 -18.96
N GLU A 65 33.92 -4.25 -18.09
CA GLU A 65 34.88 -5.28 -18.50
C GLU A 65 34.42 -6.68 -18.11
N LEU A 66 34.28 -7.51 -19.14
CA LEU A 66 34.09 -8.95 -19.02
C LEU A 66 35.44 -9.61 -18.67
N SER A 67 35.50 -10.40 -17.60
CA SER A 67 36.61 -11.32 -17.36
C SER A 67 36.10 -12.74 -17.16
N ARG A 68 36.58 -13.65 -18.02
CA ARG A 68 36.23 -15.07 -18.01
C ARG A 68 37.15 -15.84 -17.06
N GLY A 69 36.54 -16.70 -16.26
CA GLY A 69 37.10 -18.02 -15.94
C GLY A 69 37.98 -18.14 -14.70
N SER A 70 37.53 -18.95 -13.75
CA SER A 70 38.24 -20.20 -13.39
C SER A 70 37.30 -21.11 -12.58
N ASN A 71 37.35 -22.41 -12.88
CA ASN A 71 36.60 -23.41 -12.12
C ASN A 71 37.18 -23.52 -10.71
N VAL A 72 36.35 -23.40 -9.68
CA VAL A 72 36.70 -23.84 -8.32
C VAL A 72 35.92 -25.12 -8.04
N THR A 73 36.66 -26.20 -7.79
CA THR A 73 36.15 -27.52 -7.44
C THR A 73 35.37 -27.49 -6.13
N ALA A 74 34.25 -28.21 -6.09
CA ALA A 74 33.48 -28.40 -4.87
C ALA A 74 34.21 -29.35 -3.90
N ASP A 75 34.37 -28.92 -2.64
CA ASP A 75 34.74 -29.77 -1.52
C ASP A 75 34.17 -29.15 -0.21
N PRO A 76 34.14 -29.83 0.96
CA PRO A 76 32.87 -30.36 1.41
C PRO A 76 32.33 -29.71 2.69
N LYS A 77 30.99 -29.74 2.82
CA LYS A 77 30.20 -29.56 4.06
C LYS A 77 30.83 -28.65 5.14
N THR A 78 30.71 -27.33 4.97
CA THR A 78 30.87 -26.38 6.08
C THR A 78 29.86 -26.69 7.18
N THR A 79 30.36 -27.19 8.31
CA THR A 79 29.61 -27.33 9.55
C THR A 79 29.14 -25.94 10.01
N ARG A 80 27.84 -25.68 9.96
CA ARG A 80 27.26 -24.46 10.54
C ARG A 80 27.57 -24.42 12.03
N SER A 81 28.38 -23.44 12.44
CA SER A 81 28.58 -23.13 13.85
C SER A 81 27.22 -22.81 14.50
N THR A 82 26.84 -23.56 15.52
CA THR A 82 25.62 -23.34 16.32
C THR A 82 25.86 -22.33 17.44
N GLY A 83 26.68 -21.31 17.17
CA GLY A 83 26.99 -20.22 18.09
C GLY A 83 25.85 -19.19 18.21
N LEU A 84 25.83 -18.45 19.31
CA LEU A 84 25.07 -17.20 19.41
C LEU A 84 25.67 -16.16 18.44
N PRO A 85 24.87 -15.20 17.94
CA PRO A 85 25.40 -14.07 17.18
C PRO A 85 26.52 -13.35 17.94
N HIS A 86 27.60 -13.00 17.23
CA HIS A 86 28.72 -12.28 17.84
C HIS A 86 28.33 -10.83 18.06
N VAL A 87 28.49 -10.31 19.28
CA VAL A 87 28.12 -8.93 19.62
C VAL A 87 29.35 -8.12 19.99
N SER A 88 29.48 -6.92 19.42
CA SER A 88 30.45 -5.90 19.85
C SER A 88 29.77 -4.53 19.98
N CYS A 89 30.41 -3.60 20.69
CA CYS A 89 29.89 -2.26 20.92
C CYS A 89 31.03 -1.23 20.74
N ASN A 90 30.71 -0.09 20.15
CA ASN A 90 31.57 1.09 20.09
C ASN A 90 30.83 2.29 20.70
N GLU A 91 31.39 3.50 20.63
CA GLU A 91 30.85 4.71 21.26
C GLU A 91 29.41 5.10 20.85
N ARG A 92 28.88 4.57 19.75
CA ARG A 92 27.54 4.94 19.23
C ARG A 92 26.66 3.78 18.75
N LYS A 93 27.22 2.60 18.50
CA LYS A 93 26.52 1.45 17.93
C LYS A 93 26.90 0.13 18.59
N VAL A 94 25.91 -0.74 18.73
CA VAL A 94 26.10 -2.19 18.91
C VAL A 94 26.11 -2.85 17.52
N SER A 95 27.09 -3.70 17.26
CA SER A 95 27.19 -4.51 16.05
C SER A 95 26.90 -5.97 16.37
N VAL A 96 26.04 -6.60 15.56
CA VAL A 96 25.68 -8.02 15.68
C VAL A 96 26.08 -8.75 14.41
N GLY A 97 27.06 -9.64 14.52
CA GLY A 97 27.50 -10.55 13.46
C GLY A 97 26.66 -11.82 13.48
N TRP A 98 25.91 -12.04 12.40
CA TRP A 98 24.99 -13.17 12.24
C TRP A 98 25.71 -14.40 11.68
N ASN A 99 25.13 -15.59 11.92
CA ASN A 99 25.70 -16.87 11.47
C ASN A 99 25.70 -17.08 9.94
N ASN A 100 25.17 -16.13 9.17
CA ASN A 100 25.25 -16.09 7.70
C ASN A 100 26.42 -15.23 7.18
N GLY A 101 27.24 -14.64 8.06
CA GLY A 101 28.36 -13.76 7.72
C GLY A 101 28.00 -12.29 7.49
N VAL A 102 26.71 -11.92 7.56
CA VAL A 102 26.26 -10.53 7.54
C VAL A 102 26.42 -9.93 8.95
N ALA A 103 26.70 -8.64 9.05
CA ALA A 103 26.68 -7.91 10.31
C ALA A 103 25.72 -6.71 10.24
N SER A 104 24.84 -6.59 11.23
CA SER A 104 23.93 -5.45 11.40
C SER A 104 24.39 -4.53 12.52
N ARG A 105 24.15 -3.23 12.38
CA ARG A 105 24.68 -2.19 13.29
C ARG A 105 23.58 -1.26 13.79
N PHE A 106 23.34 -1.28 15.10
CA PHE A 106 22.23 -0.57 15.75
C PHE A 106 22.75 0.54 16.67
N HIS A 107 22.32 1.77 16.44
CA HIS A 107 22.62 2.91 17.32
C HIS A 107 22.07 2.70 18.74
N HIS A 108 22.77 3.23 19.73
CA HIS A 108 22.40 3.13 21.15
C HIS A 108 21.00 3.71 21.42
N ILE A 109 20.74 4.93 20.95
CA ILE A 109 19.43 5.57 21.03
C ILE A 109 18.32 4.74 20.37
N TRP A 110 18.59 4.13 19.20
CA TRP A 110 17.62 3.31 18.50
C TRP A 110 17.26 2.04 19.29
N LEU A 111 18.26 1.35 19.83
CA LEU A 111 18.04 0.18 20.70
C LEU A 111 17.18 0.58 21.91
N ARG A 112 17.61 1.60 22.67
CA ARG A 112 16.92 2.04 23.88
C ARG A 112 15.44 2.43 23.63
N ASP A 113 15.19 3.06 22.50
CA ASP A 113 13.86 3.49 22.01
C ASP A 113 12.98 2.32 21.54
N HIS A 114 13.58 1.23 21.09
CA HIS A 114 12.90 0.02 20.62
C HIS A 114 13.04 -1.17 21.59
N CYS A 115 13.26 -0.88 22.88
CA CYS A 115 13.34 -1.87 23.96
C CYS A 115 12.09 -2.79 23.99
N ARG A 116 12.30 -4.10 24.15
CA ARG A 116 11.23 -5.12 24.13
C ARG A 116 10.78 -5.61 25.51
N CYS A 117 11.26 -5.01 26.60
CA CYS A 117 10.81 -5.38 27.95
C CYS A 117 9.37 -4.88 28.21
N ALA A 118 8.70 -5.48 29.21
CA ALA A 118 7.31 -5.17 29.54
C ALA A 118 7.07 -3.71 29.99
N ASP A 119 8.10 -3.03 30.47
CA ASP A 119 8.04 -1.62 30.88
C ASP A 119 8.10 -0.65 29.68
N CYS A 120 8.72 -1.08 28.57
CA CYS A 120 8.88 -0.26 27.36
C CYS A 120 7.90 -0.62 26.23
N LEU A 121 7.32 -1.82 26.28
CA LEU A 121 6.34 -2.33 25.32
C LEU A 121 5.20 -3.03 26.06
N HIS A 122 3.97 -2.56 25.85
CA HIS A 122 2.80 -3.12 26.50
C HIS A 122 2.56 -4.57 26.01
N PRO A 123 2.51 -5.59 26.89
CA PRO A 123 2.56 -7.00 26.47
C PRO A 123 1.35 -7.44 25.63
N VAL A 124 0.17 -6.85 25.87
CA VAL A 124 -1.08 -7.15 25.14
C VAL A 124 -1.23 -6.32 23.86
N THR A 125 -1.29 -4.98 23.96
CA THR A 125 -1.53 -4.11 22.79
C THR A 125 -0.34 -3.98 21.84
N LYS A 126 0.87 -4.42 22.27
CA LYS A 126 2.15 -4.24 21.56
C LYS A 126 2.46 -2.76 21.22
N GLN A 127 1.83 -1.84 21.95
CA GLN A 127 2.13 -0.40 21.86
C GLN A 127 3.36 -0.07 22.69
N ARG A 128 4.12 0.94 22.23
CA ARG A 128 5.25 1.51 22.96
C ARG A 128 4.76 2.20 24.24
N LEU A 129 5.45 1.95 25.35
CA LEU A 129 5.27 2.61 26.64
C LEU A 129 6.41 3.59 26.96
N VAL A 130 7.62 3.39 26.40
CA VAL A 130 8.72 4.34 26.55
C VAL A 130 8.41 5.66 25.82
N ASN A 131 8.53 6.77 26.53
CA ASN A 131 8.54 8.10 25.92
C ASN A 131 9.92 8.35 25.30
N THR A 132 9.99 8.38 23.96
CA THR A 132 11.22 8.66 23.21
C THR A 132 11.93 9.93 23.66
N PHE A 133 11.18 10.96 24.07
CA PHE A 133 11.72 12.26 24.47
C PHE A 133 12.30 12.31 25.89
N GLU A 134 12.09 11.26 26.69
CA GLU A 134 12.71 11.08 28.02
C GLU A 134 14.04 10.29 27.94
N ILE A 135 14.35 9.70 26.78
CA ILE A 135 15.61 8.97 26.59
C ILE A 135 16.76 9.98 26.43
N PRO A 136 17.84 9.90 27.24
CA PRO A 136 18.98 10.80 27.09
C PRO A 136 19.59 10.73 25.68
N PRO A 137 19.86 11.87 25.00
CA PRO A 137 20.45 11.88 23.66
C PRO A 137 21.84 11.23 23.58
N ASP A 138 22.53 11.17 24.72
CA ASP A 138 23.85 10.59 24.94
C ASP A 138 23.80 9.20 25.59
N VAL A 139 22.64 8.53 25.62
CA VAL A 139 22.46 7.23 26.28
C VAL A 139 23.51 6.19 25.85
N GLN A 140 24.27 5.71 26.84
CA GLN A 140 25.33 4.70 26.63
C GLN A 140 24.98 3.37 27.29
N PRO A 141 25.30 2.22 26.65
CA PRO A 141 25.23 0.93 27.30
C PRO A 141 26.41 0.76 28.27
N VAL A 142 26.11 0.32 29.49
CA VAL A 142 27.12 -0.13 30.47
C VAL A 142 27.49 -1.59 30.23
N LYS A 143 26.56 -2.38 29.67
CA LYS A 143 26.77 -3.79 29.36
C LYS A 143 25.98 -4.19 28.12
N VAL A 144 26.57 -5.03 27.27
CA VAL A 144 25.95 -5.60 26.06
C VAL A 144 26.29 -7.08 26.03
N GLU A 145 25.29 -7.96 26.05
CA GLU A 145 25.50 -9.41 26.12
C GLU A 145 24.54 -10.17 25.20
N GLY A 146 25.07 -11.15 24.44
CA GLY A 146 24.23 -12.14 23.77
C GLY A 146 23.76 -13.22 24.73
N ARG A 147 22.46 -13.51 24.75
CA ARG A 147 21.83 -14.63 25.46
C ARG A 147 21.21 -15.62 24.46
N PRO A 148 20.83 -16.84 24.87
CA PRO A 148 20.09 -17.76 24.02
C PRO A 148 18.78 -17.18 23.44
N ALA A 149 18.05 -16.36 24.21
CA ALA A 149 16.79 -15.77 23.78
C ALA A 149 16.94 -14.52 22.89
N GLY A 150 18.08 -13.81 22.97
CA GLY A 150 18.22 -12.50 22.35
C GLY A 150 19.42 -11.71 22.84
N LEU A 151 19.50 -10.45 22.41
CA LEU A 151 20.43 -9.45 22.92
C LEU A 151 19.90 -8.85 24.23
N GLU A 152 20.77 -8.69 25.23
CA GLU A 152 20.54 -7.89 26.43
C GLU A 152 21.44 -6.65 26.43
N VAL A 153 20.88 -5.49 26.77
CA VAL A 153 21.63 -4.23 26.91
C VAL A 153 21.25 -3.57 28.24
N THR A 154 22.24 -3.34 29.09
CA THR A 154 22.09 -2.58 30.35
C THR A 154 22.53 -1.15 30.13
N TRP A 155 21.70 -0.18 30.45
CA TRP A 155 21.94 1.25 30.20
C TRP A 155 22.57 1.96 31.41
N SER A 156 23.11 3.16 31.12
CA SER A 156 23.73 4.06 32.11
C SER A 156 22.75 4.95 32.87
N GLU A 157 21.47 4.95 32.47
CA GLU A 157 20.37 5.67 33.11
C GLU A 157 20.23 5.36 34.62
N SER A 158 19.59 6.28 35.35
CA SER A 158 19.19 6.10 36.75
C SER A 158 17.68 6.32 36.89
N PRO A 159 16.88 5.32 37.30
CA PRO A 159 17.29 3.95 37.62
C PRO A 159 17.84 3.20 36.41
N ARG A 160 18.73 2.22 36.64
CA ARG A 160 19.31 1.41 35.57
C ARG A 160 18.23 0.63 34.83
N HIS A 161 18.16 0.83 33.52
CA HIS A 161 17.26 0.09 32.65
C HIS A 161 17.98 -1.09 31.97
N VAL A 162 17.28 -2.21 31.79
CA VAL A 162 17.76 -3.36 31.00
C VAL A 162 16.77 -3.63 29.88
N SER A 163 17.27 -3.54 28.65
CA SER A 163 16.50 -3.84 27.45
C SER A 163 16.84 -5.21 26.89
N THR A 164 15.83 -5.90 26.40
CA THR A 164 15.93 -7.21 25.74
C THR A 164 15.49 -7.08 24.27
N TYR A 165 16.06 -7.90 23.38
CA TYR A 165 15.68 -7.94 21.95
C TYR A 165 15.79 -9.38 21.42
N PRO A 166 14.69 -10.04 21.04
CA PRO A 166 14.74 -11.37 20.43
C PRO A 166 15.60 -11.38 19.16
N TRP A 167 16.40 -12.42 18.94
CA TRP A 167 17.33 -12.46 17.80
C TRP A 167 16.63 -12.32 16.44
N GLU A 168 15.47 -12.95 16.27
CA GLU A 168 14.71 -12.87 15.02
C GLU A 168 14.19 -11.44 14.76
N TRP A 169 13.63 -10.80 15.79
CA TRP A 169 13.17 -9.40 15.72
C TRP A 169 14.33 -8.47 15.38
N LEU A 170 15.48 -8.63 16.04
CA LEU A 170 16.63 -7.76 15.84
C LEU A 170 17.23 -7.93 14.43
N SER A 171 17.28 -9.17 13.92
CA SER A 171 17.72 -9.45 12.55
C SER A 171 16.76 -8.86 11.50
N ARG A 172 15.44 -9.00 11.70
CA ARG A 172 14.42 -8.42 10.81
C ARG A 172 14.38 -6.89 10.86
N SER A 173 14.89 -6.28 11.92
CA SER A 173 14.90 -4.82 12.13
C SER A 173 16.19 -4.13 11.64
N SER A 174 17.01 -4.82 10.83
CA SER A 174 18.28 -4.27 10.34
C SER A 174 18.07 -3.10 9.37
N TYR A 175 18.57 -1.91 9.73
CA TYR A 175 18.61 -0.74 8.84
C TYR A 175 20.04 -0.38 8.37
N ASP A 176 21.07 -1.04 8.92
CA ASP A 176 22.47 -0.85 8.55
C ASP A 176 23.21 -2.22 8.57
N PRO A 177 23.26 -2.95 7.43
CA PRO A 177 22.62 -2.60 6.15
C PRO A 177 21.09 -2.67 6.23
N PRO A 178 20.36 -1.92 5.38
CA PRO A 178 18.93 -2.06 5.28
C PRO A 178 18.58 -3.47 4.80
N GLU A 179 17.76 -4.18 5.58
CA GLU A 179 17.22 -5.46 5.19
C GLU A 179 16.42 -5.27 3.89
N LYS A 180 16.60 -6.18 2.92
CA LYS A 180 15.88 -6.14 1.64
C LYS A 180 14.44 -6.61 1.84
N HIS A 181 13.65 -5.81 2.54
CA HIS A 181 12.21 -5.98 2.63
C HIS A 181 11.60 -5.81 1.24
N SER A 182 11.31 -6.93 0.59
CA SER A 182 10.28 -6.93 -0.45
C SER A 182 8.99 -6.43 0.19
N MET A 183 8.38 -5.39 -0.36
CA MET A 183 7.02 -4.99 0.02
C MET A 183 5.97 -6.03 -0.39
N SER A 184 6.37 -7.14 -1.05
CA SER A 184 5.50 -8.31 -1.18
C SER A 184 5.37 -9.05 0.15
N LEU A 185 4.11 -9.17 0.59
CA LEU A 185 3.74 -10.02 1.71
C LEU A 185 4.27 -11.44 1.46
N ASN A 186 5.03 -11.96 2.43
CA ASN A 186 5.71 -13.25 2.41
C ASN A 186 6.91 -13.38 1.45
N GLY A 187 7.48 -12.28 0.94
CA GLY A 187 8.68 -12.30 0.08
C GLY A 187 8.49 -13.00 -1.28
N SER A 188 7.26 -13.45 -1.58
CA SER A 188 6.92 -14.09 -2.84
C SER A 188 6.99 -13.07 -3.99
N ARG A 189 7.70 -13.41 -5.06
CA ARG A 189 7.73 -12.55 -6.26
C ARG A 189 6.37 -12.66 -6.95
N LYS A 190 5.69 -11.53 -7.20
CA LYS A 190 4.41 -11.50 -7.91
C LYS A 190 4.54 -12.20 -9.27
N THR A 191 3.87 -13.33 -9.47
CA THR A 191 3.78 -14.00 -10.77
C THR A 191 2.97 -13.13 -11.72
N LEU A 192 3.60 -12.60 -12.77
CA LEU A 192 2.93 -11.88 -13.85
C LEU A 192 2.18 -12.86 -14.75
N TRP A 193 1.03 -12.45 -15.28
CA TRP A 193 0.23 -13.32 -16.15
C TRP A 193 -0.37 -12.58 -17.35
N GLY A 194 -0.51 -13.32 -18.45
CA GLY A 194 -1.26 -12.93 -19.63
C GLY A 194 -2.46 -13.84 -19.86
N SER A 195 -3.04 -13.82 -21.05
CA SER A 195 -4.27 -14.58 -21.39
C SER A 195 -4.12 -16.11 -21.25
N SER A 196 -2.89 -16.63 -21.27
CA SER A 196 -2.58 -18.06 -20.99
C SER A 196 -3.00 -18.55 -19.60
N ILE A 197 -3.26 -17.65 -18.63
CA ILE A 197 -3.82 -18.02 -17.32
C ILE A 197 -5.18 -18.73 -17.44
N GLN A 198 -5.91 -18.55 -18.56
CA GLN A 198 -7.17 -19.25 -18.84
C GLN A 198 -7.08 -20.78 -18.78
N HIS A 199 -5.89 -21.36 -18.96
CA HIS A 199 -5.67 -22.80 -18.90
C HIS A 199 -5.62 -23.35 -17.47
N SER A 200 -5.33 -22.50 -16.48
CA SER A 200 -5.33 -22.87 -15.06
C SER A 200 -5.60 -21.65 -14.18
N PRO A 201 -6.82 -21.08 -14.22
CA PRO A 201 -7.16 -19.90 -13.45
C PRO A 201 -7.21 -20.25 -11.95
N PRO A 202 -6.57 -19.46 -11.06
CA PRO A 202 -6.65 -19.65 -9.62
C PRO A 202 -8.11 -19.68 -9.15
N THR A 203 -8.57 -20.87 -8.73
CA THR A 203 -9.98 -21.14 -8.41
C THR A 203 -10.06 -21.86 -7.07
N VAL A 204 -11.03 -21.47 -6.25
CA VAL A 204 -11.31 -22.06 -4.94
C VAL A 204 -12.83 -22.07 -4.71
N SER A 205 -13.36 -23.11 -4.07
CA SER A 205 -14.79 -23.14 -3.73
C SER A 205 -15.09 -22.19 -2.58
N TYR A 206 -16.29 -21.59 -2.59
CA TYR A 206 -16.76 -20.71 -1.53
C TYR A 206 -16.67 -21.39 -0.16
N GLU A 207 -17.11 -22.65 -0.06
CA GLU A 207 -17.10 -23.41 1.18
C GLU A 207 -15.67 -23.64 1.67
N LYS A 208 -14.69 -23.84 0.77
CA LYS A 208 -13.30 -24.02 1.18
C LYS A 208 -12.68 -22.73 1.73
N VAL A 209 -13.10 -21.55 1.23
CA VAL A 209 -12.70 -20.25 1.80
C VAL A 209 -13.37 -20.02 3.15
N MET A 210 -14.67 -20.30 3.26
CA MET A 210 -15.48 -19.96 4.44
C MET A 210 -15.43 -20.99 5.59
N ARG A 211 -14.82 -22.17 5.38
CA ARG A 211 -14.68 -23.20 6.43
C ARG A 211 -13.57 -22.90 7.47
N GLY A 212 -12.83 -21.80 7.33
CA GLY A 212 -11.81 -21.34 8.28
C GLY A 212 -12.22 -20.03 8.98
N ASP A 213 -12.44 -20.11 10.28
CA ASP A 213 -12.94 -19.07 11.21
C ASP A 213 -14.43 -18.70 11.07
N ALA A 214 -15.16 -18.80 12.18
CA ALA A 214 -16.62 -18.75 12.23
C ALA A 214 -17.26 -17.33 12.21
N ASP A 215 -16.47 -16.28 11.96
CA ASP A 215 -16.90 -14.87 12.04
C ASP A 215 -16.75 -14.12 10.69
N GLY A 216 -17.16 -14.77 9.59
CA GLY A 216 -17.15 -14.21 8.23
C GLY A 216 -18.54 -14.06 7.63
N GLY A 217 -19.29 -13.01 8.01
CA GLY A 217 -20.59 -12.73 7.40
C GLY A 217 -20.45 -12.17 5.98
N PHE A 218 -21.09 -12.82 4.99
CA PHE A 218 -21.32 -12.21 3.67
C PHE A 218 -22.47 -11.20 3.76
N TRP A 219 -22.29 -10.02 3.18
CA TRP A 219 -23.33 -9.00 3.08
C TRP A 219 -24.00 -9.05 1.71
N ASP A 220 -25.33 -9.08 1.69
CA ASP A 220 -26.11 -8.92 0.47
C ASP A 220 -26.30 -7.42 0.18
N PHE A 221 -26.07 -7.02 -1.07
CA PHE A 221 -26.39 -5.71 -1.57
C PHE A 221 -27.01 -5.82 -2.97
N THR A 222 -28.21 -5.24 -3.11
CA THR A 222 -28.85 -5.07 -4.41
C THR A 222 -28.61 -3.65 -4.89
N SER A 223 -28.08 -3.50 -6.09
CA SER A 223 -27.97 -2.22 -6.78
C SER A 223 -29.34 -1.64 -7.10
N ASP A 224 -29.70 -0.52 -6.44
CA ASP A 224 -30.70 0.43 -6.97
C ASP A 224 -30.01 1.23 -8.10
N LEU A 225 -30.69 1.38 -9.23
CA LEU A 225 -30.14 1.90 -10.48
C LEU A 225 -30.19 3.43 -10.52
N LYS A 226 -29.54 4.09 -9.55
CA LYS A 226 -29.75 5.51 -9.24
C LYS A 226 -28.50 6.40 -9.14
N HIS A 227 -27.36 5.95 -9.64
CA HIS A 227 -26.11 6.71 -9.57
C HIS A 227 -25.56 6.99 -10.97
N GLY A 228 -25.01 8.18 -11.17
CA GLY A 228 -24.48 8.67 -12.44
C GLY A 228 -23.13 8.09 -12.84
N ASP A 229 -23.05 6.77 -13.03
CA ASP A 229 -21.81 6.03 -13.37
C ASP A 229 -22.00 5.14 -14.62
N THR A 230 -20.99 5.13 -15.50
CA THR A 230 -20.92 4.27 -16.70
C THR A 230 -21.04 2.78 -16.35
N ALA A 231 -20.68 2.39 -15.12
CA ALA A 231 -20.87 1.07 -14.55
C ALA A 231 -22.33 0.56 -14.65
N TYR A 232 -23.33 1.45 -14.58
CA TYR A 232 -24.76 1.11 -14.65
C TYR A 232 -25.34 1.07 -16.07
N THR A 233 -24.53 1.34 -17.11
CA THR A 233 -24.95 1.28 -18.52
C THR A 233 -24.76 -0.10 -19.15
N ASN A 234 -25.42 -0.37 -20.29
CA ASN A 234 -25.22 -1.59 -21.08
C ASN A 234 -23.98 -1.54 -22.00
N LEU A 235 -23.24 -0.42 -22.01
CA LEU A 235 -22.05 -0.24 -22.82
C LEU A 235 -20.90 -1.14 -22.35
N ALA A 236 -19.92 -1.33 -23.24
CA ALA A 236 -18.66 -1.97 -22.91
C ALA A 236 -17.81 -1.02 -22.05
N LEU A 237 -17.05 -1.58 -21.10
CA LEU A 237 -16.01 -0.86 -20.37
C LEU A 237 -14.66 -1.48 -20.71
N GLY A 238 -13.69 -0.62 -21.07
CA GLY A 238 -12.30 -1.03 -21.26
C GLY A 238 -11.63 -1.43 -19.94
N ALA A 239 -10.35 -1.78 -19.99
CA ALA A 239 -9.58 -2.13 -18.79
C ALA A 239 -9.34 -0.91 -17.89
N HIS A 240 -9.91 -0.93 -16.67
CA HIS A 240 -9.77 0.11 -15.64
C HIS A 240 -9.56 -0.50 -14.24
N THR A 241 -9.08 0.32 -13.30
CA THR A 241 -9.12 0.10 -11.85
C THR A 241 -10.18 1.03 -11.25
N ASP A 242 -10.97 0.56 -10.29
CA ASP A 242 -12.06 1.35 -9.72
C ASP A 242 -11.60 2.35 -8.67
N THR A 243 -12.46 3.33 -8.40
CA THR A 243 -12.30 4.37 -7.36
C THR A 243 -11.06 5.25 -7.53
N THR A 244 -10.61 5.51 -8.77
CA THR A 244 -9.41 6.34 -9.00
C THR A 244 -9.59 7.80 -8.56
N TYR A 245 -10.82 8.23 -8.29
CA TYR A 245 -11.20 9.53 -7.72
C TYR A 245 -11.17 9.60 -6.18
N LEU A 246 -10.94 8.50 -5.46
CA LEU A 246 -10.73 8.51 -4.00
C LEU A 246 -9.25 8.68 -3.66
N SER A 247 -8.92 9.37 -2.57
CA SER A 247 -7.52 9.55 -2.14
C SER A 247 -6.80 8.21 -1.92
N ASP A 248 -7.43 7.27 -1.22
CA ASP A 248 -7.07 5.85 -1.25
C ASP A 248 -8.14 5.00 -1.98
N PRO A 249 -7.86 4.54 -3.22
CA PRO A 249 -8.69 3.60 -3.95
C PRO A 249 -8.78 2.24 -3.26
N CYS A 250 -9.91 1.56 -3.44
CA CYS A 250 -10.16 0.23 -2.86
C CYS A 250 -9.05 -0.79 -3.23
N GLY A 251 -8.73 -1.68 -2.29
CA GLY A 251 -7.65 -2.66 -2.42
C GLY A 251 -8.09 -3.94 -3.11
N LEU A 252 -9.16 -4.58 -2.61
CA LEU A 252 -9.84 -5.66 -3.33
C LEU A 252 -11.20 -5.20 -3.83
N GLN A 253 -11.59 -5.74 -4.97
CA GLN A 253 -12.95 -5.65 -5.48
C GLN A 253 -13.49 -7.03 -5.81
N LEU A 254 -14.74 -7.28 -5.43
CA LEU A 254 -15.48 -8.51 -5.67
C LEU A 254 -16.62 -8.26 -6.65
N PHE A 255 -16.79 -9.18 -7.60
CA PHE A 255 -17.86 -9.20 -8.61
C PHE A 255 -18.58 -10.56 -8.58
N HIS A 256 -19.77 -10.62 -8.00
CA HIS A 256 -20.59 -11.83 -7.93
C HIS A 256 -21.78 -11.72 -8.90
N LEU A 257 -21.87 -12.62 -9.88
CA LEU A 257 -23.02 -12.67 -10.79
C LEU A 257 -24.20 -13.39 -10.13
N LEU A 258 -25.32 -12.68 -9.95
CA LEU A 258 -26.56 -13.23 -9.39
C LEU A 258 -27.49 -13.77 -10.48
N SER A 259 -27.66 -13.03 -11.58
CA SER A 259 -28.41 -13.50 -12.76
C SER A 259 -28.04 -12.73 -14.03
N HIS A 260 -28.24 -13.35 -15.20
CA HIS A 260 -28.17 -12.67 -16.49
C HIS A 260 -29.18 -13.29 -17.48
N GLU A 261 -30.25 -12.56 -17.74
CA GLU A 261 -31.24 -12.84 -18.79
C GLU A 261 -30.85 -12.04 -20.05
N GLY A 262 -29.96 -12.59 -20.88
CA GLY A 262 -29.47 -11.91 -22.08
C GLY A 262 -28.12 -12.43 -22.61
N THR A 263 -27.54 -11.69 -23.55
CA THR A 263 -26.28 -12.03 -24.24
C THR A 263 -25.15 -11.06 -23.91
N GLY A 264 -23.90 -11.42 -24.27
CA GLY A 264 -22.73 -10.60 -23.98
C GLY A 264 -22.33 -10.61 -22.50
N GLY A 265 -21.83 -9.47 -22.00
CA GLY A 265 -21.46 -9.28 -20.59
C GLY A 265 -20.36 -10.20 -20.10
N LYS A 266 -19.35 -10.50 -20.93
CA LYS A 266 -18.10 -11.15 -20.50
C LYS A 266 -17.30 -10.15 -19.66
N THR A 267 -16.72 -10.61 -18.56
CA THR A 267 -15.78 -9.85 -17.74
C THR A 267 -14.42 -9.84 -18.43
N LEU A 268 -13.81 -8.66 -18.56
CA LEU A 268 -12.41 -8.48 -18.93
C LEU A 268 -11.56 -8.45 -17.66
N LEU A 269 -10.40 -9.10 -17.69
CA LEU A 269 -9.36 -9.03 -16.66
C LEU A 269 -8.00 -8.85 -17.35
N VAL A 270 -7.16 -7.93 -16.85
CA VAL A 270 -5.82 -7.66 -17.37
C VAL A 270 -4.87 -7.45 -16.19
N ASP A 271 -3.76 -8.17 -16.15
CA ASP A 271 -2.69 -7.90 -15.19
C ASP A 271 -1.96 -6.61 -15.57
N GLY A 272 -2.26 -5.52 -14.87
CA GLY A 272 -1.61 -4.24 -15.10
C GLY A 272 -0.10 -4.29 -14.93
N PHE A 273 0.43 -5.22 -14.13
CA PHE A 273 1.87 -5.37 -13.94
C PHE A 273 2.52 -6.08 -15.13
N TYR A 274 1.83 -7.05 -15.75
CA TYR A 274 2.26 -7.67 -16.99
C TYR A 274 2.20 -6.66 -18.16
N ALA A 275 1.10 -5.91 -18.28
CA ALA A 275 0.99 -4.83 -19.26
C ALA A 275 2.08 -3.77 -19.07
N ALA A 276 2.40 -3.39 -17.82
CA ALA A 276 3.44 -2.41 -17.51
C ALA A 276 4.86 -2.95 -17.78
N ALA A 277 5.11 -4.25 -17.55
CA ALA A 277 6.37 -4.90 -17.94
C ALA A 277 6.59 -4.84 -19.47
N LYS A 278 5.53 -5.07 -20.26
CA LYS A 278 5.56 -4.96 -21.73
C LYS A 278 5.69 -3.51 -22.21
N LEU A 279 5.08 -2.56 -21.49
CA LEU A 279 5.27 -1.13 -21.75
C LEU A 279 6.75 -0.75 -21.55
N ARG A 280 7.36 -1.19 -20.44
CA ARG A 280 8.78 -0.95 -20.14
C ARG A 280 9.72 -1.59 -21.18
N GLU A 281 9.39 -2.78 -21.67
CA GLU A 281 10.15 -3.49 -22.70
C GLU A 281 10.07 -2.80 -24.08
N LYS A 282 8.86 -2.43 -24.52
CA LYS A 282 8.62 -1.92 -25.89
C LYS A 282 8.69 -0.41 -26.03
N TYR A 283 8.42 0.33 -24.95
CA TYR A 283 8.30 1.79 -24.91
C TYR A 283 8.88 2.33 -23.59
N PRO A 284 10.18 2.15 -23.31
CA PRO A 284 10.78 2.47 -22.00
C PRO A 284 10.55 3.92 -21.56
N SER A 285 10.69 4.90 -22.46
CA SER A 285 10.38 6.31 -22.17
C SER A 285 8.92 6.54 -21.79
N HIS A 286 7.98 5.83 -22.43
CA HIS A 286 6.56 5.94 -22.13
C HIS A 286 6.25 5.30 -20.76
N TYR A 287 6.95 4.22 -20.39
CA TYR A 287 6.85 3.63 -19.05
C TYR A 287 7.32 4.61 -17.97
N GLU A 288 8.49 5.22 -18.12
CA GLU A 288 9.00 6.19 -17.14
C GLU A 288 8.05 7.40 -17.00
N LEU A 289 7.58 7.96 -18.13
CA LEU A 289 6.65 9.09 -18.13
C LEU A 289 5.32 8.79 -17.40
N LEU A 290 4.79 7.56 -17.50
CA LEU A 290 3.60 7.13 -16.75
C LEU A 290 3.88 6.79 -15.28
N THR A 291 5.14 6.71 -14.86
CA THR A 291 5.53 6.59 -13.44
C THR A 291 5.75 7.95 -12.77
N GLU A 292 6.07 8.98 -13.57
CA GLU A 292 6.44 10.33 -13.09
C GLU A 292 5.29 11.35 -13.21
N VAL A 293 4.60 11.42 -14.36
CA VAL A 293 3.55 12.41 -14.59
C VAL A 293 2.34 12.13 -13.70
N LYS A 294 1.98 13.13 -12.90
CA LYS A 294 0.83 13.09 -12.00
C LYS A 294 -0.45 13.56 -12.72
N ILE A 295 -1.48 12.73 -12.67
CA ILE A 295 -2.82 13.05 -13.16
C ILE A 295 -3.83 13.14 -12.00
N SER A 296 -5.00 13.72 -12.29
CA SER A 296 -6.13 13.72 -11.36
C SER A 296 -7.30 12.96 -11.95
N ALA A 297 -8.19 12.51 -11.08
CA ALA A 297 -9.46 11.88 -11.42
C ALA A 297 -10.59 12.57 -10.65
N HIS A 298 -11.84 12.31 -11.05
CA HIS A 298 -13.02 12.82 -10.36
C HIS A 298 -14.24 11.93 -10.61
N ALA A 299 -15.18 11.95 -9.67
CA ALA A 299 -16.54 11.47 -9.88
C ALA A 299 -17.52 12.56 -9.47
N ALA A 300 -18.39 12.96 -10.40
CA ALA A 300 -19.29 14.11 -10.28
C ALA A 300 -20.68 13.84 -10.90
N GLY A 301 -21.06 12.56 -10.99
CA GLY A 301 -22.29 12.13 -11.67
C GLY A 301 -23.58 12.36 -10.87
N ASP A 302 -23.47 12.56 -9.56
CA ASP A 302 -24.60 12.76 -8.65
C ASP A 302 -24.65 14.21 -8.14
N ALA A 303 -25.84 14.81 -8.09
CA ALA A 303 -26.02 16.23 -7.82
C ALA A 303 -25.45 16.72 -6.47
N ASP A 304 -25.42 15.83 -5.47
CA ASP A 304 -24.98 16.11 -4.10
C ASP A 304 -23.58 15.51 -3.80
N SER A 305 -22.78 15.16 -4.82
CA SER A 305 -21.47 14.52 -4.60
C SER A 305 -20.42 14.82 -5.67
N LEU A 306 -19.25 15.28 -5.20
CA LEU A 306 -18.05 15.50 -6.00
C LEU A 306 -16.86 14.88 -5.26
N TYR A 307 -16.30 13.81 -5.83
CA TYR A 307 -15.08 13.17 -5.33
C TYR A 307 -13.89 13.58 -6.19
N ILE A 308 -12.83 14.05 -5.55
CA ILE A 308 -11.53 14.37 -6.15
C ILE A 308 -10.46 13.90 -5.15
N PRO A 309 -9.35 13.27 -5.56
CA PRO A 309 -8.25 12.91 -4.66
C PRO A 309 -7.55 14.13 -4.07
N ASP A 310 -7.07 14.02 -2.82
CA ASP A 310 -6.31 15.10 -2.16
C ASP A 310 -5.01 15.46 -2.90
N GLU A 311 -4.38 14.48 -3.56
CA GLU A 311 -3.19 14.67 -4.39
C GLU A 311 -3.32 14.00 -5.77
N PRO A 312 -2.75 14.59 -6.84
CA PRO A 312 -2.63 13.93 -8.12
C PRO A 312 -1.59 12.80 -8.07
N PHE A 313 -1.81 11.76 -8.86
CA PHE A 313 -1.12 10.48 -8.79
C PHE A 313 -0.55 10.06 -10.15
N SER A 314 0.56 9.32 -10.18
CA SER A 314 1.01 8.66 -11.41
C SER A 314 0.25 7.36 -11.67
N ILE A 315 0.11 6.98 -12.94
CA ILE A 315 -0.61 5.75 -13.34
C ILE A 315 0.15 4.51 -12.86
N LEU A 316 1.48 4.53 -12.90
CA LEU A 316 2.37 3.44 -12.51
C LEU A 316 3.20 3.83 -11.28
N LYS A 317 2.64 3.66 -10.08
CA LYS A 317 3.31 4.05 -8.82
C LYS A 317 4.38 3.02 -8.44
N LYS A 318 5.63 3.46 -8.35
CA LYS A 318 6.78 2.71 -7.81
C LYS A 318 6.79 2.73 -6.27
N ASP A 319 7.44 1.74 -5.64
CA ASP A 319 7.77 1.74 -4.20
C ASP A 319 9.14 2.41 -3.91
N LEU A 320 9.60 2.32 -2.66
CA LEU A 320 10.89 2.88 -2.21
C LEU A 320 12.11 2.18 -2.84
N ASN A 321 11.96 0.97 -3.38
CA ASN A 321 13.00 0.24 -4.09
C ASN A 321 12.99 0.53 -5.61
N GLY A 322 11.98 1.26 -6.10
CA GLY A 322 11.75 1.51 -7.52
C GLY A 322 10.90 0.43 -8.22
N ASP A 323 10.42 -0.57 -7.49
CA ASP A 323 9.59 -1.65 -8.04
C ASP A 323 8.13 -1.19 -8.22
N LEU A 324 7.42 -1.72 -9.22
CA LEU A 324 6.03 -1.34 -9.47
C LEU A 324 5.12 -1.82 -8.31
N MET A 325 4.51 -0.87 -7.61
CA MET A 325 3.71 -1.11 -6.41
C MET A 325 2.21 -1.11 -6.68
N ARG A 326 1.73 -0.18 -7.51
CA ARG A 326 0.29 0.03 -7.82
C ARG A 326 0.12 0.52 -9.25
N VAL A 327 -0.90 0.00 -9.94
CA VAL A 327 -1.49 0.62 -11.13
C VAL A 327 -2.76 1.33 -10.70
N ARG A 328 -2.97 2.58 -11.15
CA ARG A 328 -4.17 3.37 -10.89
C ARG A 328 -4.59 4.06 -12.18
N TYR A 329 -5.52 3.44 -12.90
CA TYR A 329 -5.94 3.89 -14.23
C TYR A 329 -7.41 3.63 -14.48
N ASN A 330 -8.17 4.70 -14.70
CA ASN A 330 -9.46 4.66 -15.36
C ASN A 330 -9.48 5.82 -16.36
N ASN A 331 -9.83 5.55 -17.62
CA ASN A 331 -9.95 6.59 -18.62
C ASN A 331 -11.12 7.53 -18.32
N ASP A 332 -12.21 6.98 -17.79
CA ASP A 332 -13.50 7.66 -17.72
C ASP A 332 -13.61 8.54 -16.46
N ASP A 333 -12.91 8.16 -15.38
CA ASP A 333 -12.73 9.02 -14.19
C ASP A 333 -11.78 10.21 -14.44
N ARG A 334 -10.92 10.13 -15.46
CA ARG A 334 -9.75 11.01 -15.62
C ARG A 334 -10.20 12.47 -15.78
N SER A 335 -9.70 13.32 -14.88
CA SER A 335 -10.00 14.75 -14.91
C SER A 335 -9.09 15.50 -15.88
N ALA A 336 -9.35 16.80 -16.07
CA ALA A 336 -8.51 17.67 -16.87
C ALA A 336 -7.06 17.67 -16.35
N LEU A 337 -6.08 17.61 -17.25
CA LEU A 337 -4.65 17.61 -16.93
C LEU A 337 -4.20 19.00 -16.47
N ARG A 338 -4.28 19.27 -15.16
CA ARG A 338 -3.94 20.58 -14.56
C ARG A 338 -2.51 20.68 -13.98
N TYR A 339 -1.81 19.55 -13.86
CA TYR A 339 -0.54 19.44 -13.12
C TYR A 339 0.63 18.92 -13.97
N ILE A 340 0.42 18.76 -15.27
CA ILE A 340 1.45 18.32 -16.22
C ILE A 340 2.27 19.52 -16.70
N ASP A 341 3.57 19.32 -16.91
CA ASP A 341 4.39 20.32 -17.62
C ASP A 341 3.90 20.42 -19.08
N PRO A 342 3.59 21.64 -19.60
CA PRO A 342 3.16 21.82 -20.98
C PRO A 342 4.06 21.14 -22.02
N VAL A 343 5.37 21.00 -21.80
CA VAL A 343 6.28 20.37 -22.77
C VAL A 343 6.10 18.85 -22.86
N LEU A 344 5.49 18.22 -21.84
CA LEU A 344 5.28 16.77 -21.76
C LEU A 344 3.89 16.32 -22.24
N VAL A 345 3.02 17.26 -22.68
CA VAL A 345 1.61 16.94 -22.97
C VAL A 345 1.48 15.93 -24.10
N ASP A 346 2.09 16.17 -25.25
CA ASP A 346 1.97 15.28 -26.42
C ASP A 346 2.61 13.92 -26.16
N ASP A 347 3.83 13.91 -25.59
CA ASP A 347 4.53 12.69 -25.16
C ASP A 347 3.71 11.86 -24.17
N TRP A 348 2.99 12.52 -23.24
CA TRP A 348 2.13 11.84 -22.27
C TRP A 348 0.90 11.21 -22.93
N TYR A 349 0.30 11.87 -23.92
CA TYR A 349 -0.79 11.27 -24.70
C TYR A 349 -0.30 10.07 -25.53
N ASP A 350 0.92 10.11 -26.09
CA ASP A 350 1.50 8.97 -26.81
C ASP A 350 1.97 7.85 -25.87
N ALA A 351 2.37 8.18 -24.64
CA ALA A 351 2.54 7.22 -23.55
C ALA A 351 1.23 6.53 -23.19
N LEU A 352 0.13 7.28 -23.10
CA LEU A 352 -1.21 6.73 -22.88
C LEU A 352 -1.66 5.82 -24.04
N ARG A 353 -1.35 6.16 -25.30
CA ARG A 353 -1.60 5.28 -26.46
C ARG A 353 -0.81 3.97 -26.36
N SER A 354 0.47 4.02 -25.99
CA SER A 354 1.28 2.81 -25.78
C SER A 354 0.75 1.96 -24.63
N TRP A 355 0.34 2.58 -23.52
CA TRP A 355 -0.29 1.89 -22.39
C TRP A 355 -1.57 1.18 -22.81
N ASN A 356 -2.46 1.85 -23.54
CA ASN A 356 -3.68 1.23 -24.06
C ASN A 356 -3.35 0.04 -25.00
N ARG A 357 -2.37 0.18 -25.91
CA ARG A 357 -1.89 -0.93 -26.76
C ARG A 357 -1.36 -2.13 -25.96
N CYS A 358 -0.76 -1.90 -24.80
CA CYS A 358 -0.29 -2.97 -23.90
C CYS A 358 -1.42 -3.62 -23.09
N LEU A 359 -2.47 -2.86 -22.73
CA LEU A 359 -3.66 -3.38 -22.06
C LEU A 359 -4.53 -4.22 -23.00
N THR A 360 -4.81 -3.72 -24.20
CA THR A 360 -5.71 -4.37 -25.17
C THR A 360 -5.00 -5.36 -26.09
N SER A 361 -3.85 -5.91 -25.68
CA SER A 361 -3.14 -6.90 -26.50
C SER A 361 -3.75 -8.30 -26.26
N PRO A 362 -3.93 -9.16 -27.30
CA PRO A 362 -4.62 -10.45 -27.14
C PRO A 362 -3.94 -11.45 -26.16
N ASP A 363 -2.66 -11.24 -25.90
CA ASP A 363 -1.87 -11.97 -24.92
C ASP A 363 -1.92 -11.36 -23.50
N ALA A 364 -2.51 -10.18 -23.31
CA ALA A 364 -2.78 -9.55 -22.01
C ALA A 364 -4.24 -9.69 -21.56
N GLU A 365 -5.20 -9.63 -22.48
CA GLU A 365 -6.63 -9.70 -22.15
C GLU A 365 -7.12 -11.12 -21.81
N LEU A 366 -7.72 -11.29 -20.62
CA LEU A 366 -8.48 -12.48 -20.24
C LEU A 366 -9.98 -12.17 -20.25
N TRP A 367 -10.74 -12.87 -21.10
CA TRP A 367 -12.19 -12.70 -21.25
C TRP A 367 -12.99 -13.86 -20.64
N VAL A 368 -13.57 -13.65 -19.46
CA VAL A 368 -14.31 -14.67 -18.70
C VAL A 368 -15.82 -14.45 -18.78
N LYS A 369 -16.59 -15.48 -19.14
CA LYS A 369 -18.05 -15.46 -19.02
C LYS A 369 -18.44 -16.04 -17.65
N LEU A 370 -18.87 -15.18 -16.73
CA LEU A 370 -19.40 -15.63 -15.44
C LEU A 370 -20.77 -16.31 -15.60
N THR A 371 -20.99 -17.35 -14.79
CA THR A 371 -22.29 -17.99 -14.53
C THR A 371 -22.83 -17.52 -13.19
N ALA A 372 -24.15 -17.64 -12.97
CA ALA A 372 -24.75 -17.28 -11.69
C ALA A 372 -24.14 -18.10 -10.54
N GLY A 373 -23.89 -17.46 -9.40
CA GLY A 373 -23.21 -18.06 -8.25
C GLY A 373 -21.68 -17.95 -8.27
N ASN A 374 -21.06 -17.61 -9.41
CA ASN A 374 -19.62 -17.39 -9.48
C ASN A 374 -19.26 -15.95 -9.10
N ALA A 375 -18.20 -15.81 -8.29
CA ALA A 375 -17.59 -14.54 -7.96
C ALA A 375 -16.15 -14.47 -8.52
N VAL A 376 -15.74 -13.27 -8.92
CA VAL A 376 -14.34 -12.91 -9.20
C VAL A 376 -13.90 -11.90 -8.15
N VAL A 377 -12.69 -12.07 -7.62
CA VAL A 377 -12.04 -11.08 -6.74
C VAL A 377 -10.75 -10.62 -7.41
N VAL A 378 -10.55 -9.31 -7.48
CA VAL A 378 -9.35 -8.69 -8.05
C VAL A 378 -8.61 -7.86 -7.00
N ASP A 379 -7.28 -7.86 -7.08
CA ASP A 379 -6.44 -6.82 -6.47
C ASP A 379 -6.56 -5.57 -7.35
N ASN A 380 -7.42 -4.63 -6.95
CA ASN A 380 -7.72 -3.42 -7.73
C ASN A 380 -6.52 -2.46 -7.79
N HIS A 381 -5.47 -2.67 -6.99
CA HIS A 381 -4.20 -1.96 -7.12
C HIS A 381 -3.28 -2.56 -8.21
N ARG A 382 -3.72 -3.61 -8.91
CA ARG A 382 -2.92 -4.34 -9.93
C ARG A 382 -3.72 -4.76 -11.15
N VAL A 383 -4.85 -5.43 -10.95
CA VAL A 383 -5.61 -6.11 -12.01
C VAL A 383 -6.68 -5.14 -12.50
N LEU A 384 -6.50 -4.65 -13.72
CA LEU A 384 -7.54 -3.91 -14.40
C LEU A 384 -8.63 -4.88 -14.83
N HIS A 385 -9.85 -4.39 -14.87
CA HIS A 385 -11.00 -5.18 -15.24
C HIS A 385 -11.95 -4.35 -16.13
N GLY A 386 -12.98 -4.99 -16.67
CA GLY A 386 -13.93 -4.34 -17.55
C GLY A 386 -15.03 -5.29 -17.98
N ARG A 387 -15.78 -4.92 -19.01
CA ARG A 387 -16.82 -5.80 -19.57
C ARG A 387 -17.05 -5.58 -21.05
N SER A 388 -17.46 -6.64 -21.75
CA SER A 388 -18.10 -6.49 -23.05
C SER A 388 -19.49 -5.88 -22.85
N ALA A 389 -20.01 -5.22 -23.88
CA ALA A 389 -21.42 -4.83 -23.93
C ALA A 389 -22.33 -6.06 -23.71
N PHE A 390 -23.57 -5.80 -23.26
CA PHE A 390 -24.55 -6.85 -22.97
C PHE A 390 -25.98 -6.43 -23.30
N THR A 391 -26.88 -7.41 -23.38
CA THR A 391 -28.31 -7.21 -23.60
C THR A 391 -29.12 -7.75 -22.41
N GLY A 392 -30.35 -7.30 -22.27
CA GLY A 392 -31.27 -7.79 -21.25
C GLY A 392 -30.85 -7.49 -19.80
N LYS A 393 -31.34 -8.28 -18.85
CA LYS A 393 -31.24 -7.97 -17.41
C LYS A 393 -30.08 -8.71 -16.77
N ARG A 394 -29.06 -7.98 -16.29
CA ARG A 394 -27.88 -8.53 -15.61
C ARG A 394 -27.80 -8.00 -14.18
N ARG A 395 -27.85 -8.89 -13.18
CA ARG A 395 -27.69 -8.55 -11.76
C ARG A 395 -26.31 -8.99 -11.26
N MET A 396 -25.50 -8.01 -10.90
CA MET A 396 -24.23 -8.21 -10.18
C MET A 396 -24.37 -7.70 -8.75
N CYS A 397 -23.77 -8.40 -7.80
CA CYS A 397 -23.40 -7.85 -6.50
C CYS A 397 -21.91 -7.47 -6.54
N GLY A 398 -21.58 -6.31 -5.99
CA GLY A 398 -20.22 -5.77 -5.93
C GLY A 398 -19.85 -5.43 -4.49
N ALA A 399 -18.59 -5.61 -4.12
CA ALA A 399 -18.07 -5.19 -2.82
C ALA A 399 -16.62 -4.71 -2.92
N TYR A 400 -16.26 -3.76 -2.07
CA TYR A 400 -14.91 -3.23 -1.92
C TYR A 400 -14.33 -3.60 -0.55
N VAL A 401 -13.02 -3.88 -0.51
CA VAL A 401 -12.27 -4.02 0.74
C VAL A 401 -11.06 -3.09 0.66
N GLY A 402 -10.84 -2.30 1.71
CA GLY A 402 -9.66 -1.43 1.82
C GLY A 402 -8.36 -2.24 1.78
N ALA A 403 -7.29 -1.58 1.38
CA ALA A 403 -6.05 -2.27 1.03
C ALA A 403 -5.27 -2.78 2.25
N ASP A 404 -5.50 -2.21 3.43
CA ASP A 404 -4.81 -2.60 4.66
C ASP A 404 -5.57 -3.68 5.44
N GLU A 405 -6.89 -3.72 5.32
CA GLU A 405 -7.76 -4.73 5.93
C GLU A 405 -7.47 -6.12 5.37
N TRP A 406 -7.41 -6.27 4.04
CA TRP A 406 -7.11 -7.58 3.43
C TRP A 406 -5.66 -8.00 3.69
N ARG A 407 -4.71 -7.05 3.68
CA ARG A 407 -3.30 -7.34 4.00
C ARG A 407 -3.12 -7.71 5.46
N SER A 408 -3.90 -7.11 6.36
CA SER A 408 -3.96 -7.48 7.78
C SER A 408 -4.45 -8.92 7.94
N ARG A 409 -5.58 -9.27 7.31
CA ARG A 409 -6.09 -10.65 7.33
C ARG A 409 -5.11 -11.65 6.71
N LEU A 410 -4.40 -11.28 5.63
CA LEU A 410 -3.36 -12.14 5.03
C LEU A 410 -2.16 -12.35 5.97
N ARG A 411 -1.68 -11.32 6.68
CA ARG A 411 -0.60 -11.47 7.68
C ARG A 411 -1.02 -12.43 8.80
N VAL A 412 -2.22 -12.26 9.35
CA VAL A 412 -2.79 -13.14 10.39
C VAL A 412 -2.86 -14.60 9.91
N LEU A 413 -3.41 -14.84 8.71
CA LEU A 413 -3.57 -16.18 8.17
C LEU A 413 -2.23 -16.83 7.77
N SER A 414 -1.30 -16.08 7.18
CA SER A 414 0.03 -16.60 6.82
C SER A 414 0.79 -17.07 8.06
N ARG A 415 0.72 -16.29 9.15
CA ARG A 415 1.31 -16.67 10.45
C ARG A 415 0.68 -17.91 11.07
N ALA A 416 -0.64 -18.09 10.94
CA ALA A 416 -1.33 -19.29 11.42
C ALA A 416 -0.91 -20.55 10.65
N ILE A 417 -0.60 -20.42 9.34
CA ILE A 417 -0.08 -21.50 8.49
C ILE A 417 1.41 -21.78 8.82
N ASP A 418 2.23 -20.73 8.88
CA ASP A 418 3.69 -20.82 9.08
C ASP A 418 4.10 -21.03 10.56
N LYS A 419 3.14 -20.99 11.50
CA LYS A 419 3.33 -21.08 12.96
C LYS A 419 4.29 -20.03 13.55
N GLN A 420 4.35 -18.84 12.97
CA GLN A 420 5.21 -17.74 13.45
C GLN A 420 4.54 -16.93 14.57
N SER A 421 5.32 -16.47 15.56
CA SER A 421 4.82 -15.66 16.68
C SER A 421 4.70 -14.17 16.31
N TRP A 422 3.95 -13.41 17.12
CA TRP A 422 3.82 -11.96 16.89
C TRP A 422 5.08 -11.16 17.22
N ASP A 423 5.93 -11.70 18.09
CA ASP A 423 7.06 -10.99 18.71
C ASP A 423 8.27 -10.78 17.77
N SER A 424 8.19 -11.21 16.51
CA SER A 424 9.22 -10.99 15.48
C SER A 424 8.87 -9.97 14.38
N GLU A 425 7.65 -9.40 14.37
CA GLU A 425 7.23 -8.37 13.38
C GLU A 425 7.15 -6.95 13.94
N PHE A 426 6.81 -6.81 15.22
CA PHE A 426 6.62 -5.54 15.91
C PHE A 426 7.67 -5.42 16.97
#